data_AF-A0A0N8PTS6-F1
#
_entry.id   AF-A0A0N8PTS6-F1
#
_cell.length_a   1.000
_cell.length_b   1.000
_cell.length_c   1.000
_cell.angle_alpha   90.00
_cell.angle_beta   90.00
_cell.angle_gamma   90.00
#
_symmetry.space_group_name_H-M   'P 1'
#
loop_
_entity.id
_entity.type
_entity.pdbx_description
1 polymer ?
#
loop_
_entity_poly.entity_id
_entity_poly.type
_entity_poly.pdbx_seq_one_letter_code
_entity_poly.pdbx_strand_id
1 'polypeptide(L)' 'METKIFLIIFFGASFSYGLVAVLNPTWAWMHGFRTSKVREPNQADLLMTKVMGVFLILLMIVILVVVVTNFKILR' A
#
# COMPACT_ATOMS: atom_id res chain seq x y z
N MET A 1 -4.32 9.35 22.33
CA MET A 1 -5.42 9.07 21.37
C MET A 1 -4.98 9.33 19.93
N GLU A 2 -4.26 10.43 19.70
CA GLU A 2 -3.78 10.89 18.38
C GLU A 2 -2.98 9.82 17.62
N THR A 3 -2.05 9.12 18.27
CA THR A 3 -1.24 8.07 17.62
C THR A 3 -2.07 6.89 17.10
N LYS A 4 -3.14 6.50 17.80
CA LYS A 4 -4.01 5.39 17.36
C LYS A 4 -4.82 5.78 16.12
N ILE A 5 -5.33 7.02 16.10
CA ILE A 5 -6.08 7.57 14.97
C ILE A 5 -5.15 7.71 13.75
N PHE A 6 -3.94 8.23 13.94
CA PHE A 6 -2.92 8.30 12.90
C PHE A 6 -2.63 6.92 12.29
N LEU A 7 -2.42 5.90 13.12
CA LEU A 7 -2.18 4.54 12.64
C LEU A 7 -3.35 4.00 11.81
N ILE A 8 -4.59 4.19 12.25
CA ILE A 8 -5.78 3.72 11.51
C ILE A 8 -5.87 4.41 10.14
N ILE A 9 -5.70 5.73 10.09
CA ILE A 9 -5.77 6.50 8.84
C ILE A 9 -4.62 6.10 7.91
N PHE A 10 -3.40 5.99 8.45
CA PHE A 10 -2.22 5.58 7.70
C PHE A 10 -2.38 4.18 7.12
N PHE A 11 -2.89 3.23 7.91
CA PHE A 11 -3.19 1.88 7.46
C PHE A 11 -4.26 1.87 6.36
N GLY A 12 -5.38 2.56 6.58
CA GLY A 12 -6.47 2.63 5.62
C GLY A 12 -6.03 3.21 4.29
N ALA A 13 -5.29 4.32 4.31
CA ALA A 13 -4.77 4.97 3.12
C ALA A 13 -3.76 4.08 2.37
N SER A 14 -2.81 3.49 3.08
CA SER A 14 -1.78 2.63 2.49
C SER A 14 -2.36 1.35 1.90
N PHE A 15 -3.28 0.69 2.63
CA PHE A 15 -3.96 -0.51 2.14
C PHE A 15 -4.81 -0.23 0.90
N SER A 16 -5.59 0.87 0.91
CA SER A 16 -6.40 1.29 -0.23
C SER A 16 -5.53 1.56 -1.45
N TYR A 17 -4.37 2.20 -1.27
CA TYR A 17 -3.43 2.44 -2.35
C TYR A 17 -2.87 1.13 -2.94
N GLY A 18 -2.49 0.17 -2.09
CA GLY A 18 -2.07 -1.16 -2.51
C GLY A 18 -3.15 -1.89 -3.31
N LEU A 19 -4.41 -1.77 -2.88
CA LEU A 19 -5.55 -2.36 -3.59
C LEU A 19 -5.74 -1.73 -4.97
N VAL A 20 -5.66 -0.40 -5.07
CA VAL A 20 -5.75 0.32 -6.35
C VAL A 20 -4.60 -0.06 -7.28
N ALA A 21 -3.39 -0.29 -6.77
CA ALA A 21 -2.26 -0.76 -7.56
C ALA A 21 -2.47 -2.17 -8.16
N VAL A 22 -3.23 -3.03 -7.49
CA VAL A 22 -3.55 -4.38 -7.99
C VAL A 22 -4.72 -4.36 -8.97
N LEU A 23 -5.80 -3.65 -8.62
CA LEU A 23 -7.06 -3.63 -9.37
C LEU A 23 -7.02 -2.70 -10.58
N ASN A 24 -6.38 -1.54 -10.45
CA ASN A 24 -6.24 -0.53 -11.50
C ASN A 24 -4.77 -0.10 -11.66
N PRO A 25 -3.89 -1.01 -12.12
CA PRO A 25 -2.45 -0.77 -12.22
C PRO A 25 -2.09 0.36 -13.18
N THR A 26 -2.90 0.62 -14.21
CA THR A 26 -2.68 1.72 -15.16
C THR A 26 -2.81 3.06 -14.45
N TRP A 27 -3.93 3.26 -13.74
CA TRP A 27 -4.14 4.48 -12.97
C TRP A 27 -3.10 4.64 -11.87
N ALA A 28 -2.83 3.55 -11.15
CA ALA A 28 -1.85 3.53 -10.06
C ALA A 28 -0.42 3.76 -10.56
N TRP A 29 -0.08 3.36 -11.78
CA TRP A 29 1.23 3.62 -12.39
C TRP A 29 1.35 5.07 -12.87
N MET A 30 0.28 5.63 -13.46
CA MET A 30 0.25 7.02 -13.91
C MET A 30 0.34 8.01 -12.73
N HIS A 31 -0.30 7.66 -11.62
CA HIS A 31 -0.27 8.42 -10.36
C HIS A 31 0.76 7.82 -9.37
N GLY A 32 1.71 7.03 -9.89
CA GLY A 32 2.48 6.04 -9.15
C GLY A 32 3.90 6.41 -8.72
N PHE A 33 4.19 6.08 -7.46
CA PHE A 33 5.42 5.89 -6.67
C PHE A 33 6.76 6.61 -6.95
N ARG A 34 7.07 7.19 -8.11
CA ARG A 34 8.37 7.89 -8.23
C ARG A 34 8.54 8.89 -9.36
N THR A 35 7.64 8.94 -10.32
CA THR A 35 7.80 9.80 -11.50
C THR A 35 6.42 10.06 -12.06
N SER A 36 6.06 11.31 -12.28
CA SER A 36 4.99 11.68 -13.21
C SER A 36 5.38 11.11 -14.58
N LYS A 37 4.88 9.91 -14.90
CA LYS A 37 5.26 9.21 -16.13
C LYS A 37 4.46 9.81 -17.28
N VAL A 38 5.18 10.39 -18.24
CA VAL A 38 4.62 11.06 -19.44
C VAL A 38 4.25 10.05 -20.54
N ARG A 39 4.73 8.79 -20.44
CA ARG A 39 4.44 7.72 -21.41
C ARG A 39 3.32 6.80 -20.93
N GLU A 40 2.74 6.02 -21.82
CA GLU A 40 1.84 4.93 -21.43
C GLU A 40 2.60 3.74 -20.81
N PRO A 41 2.01 3.03 -19.84
CA PRO A 41 2.62 1.84 -19.24
C PRO A 41 2.65 0.68 -20.23
N ASN A 42 3.79 -0.01 -20.32
CA ASN A 42 3.87 -1.28 -21.04
C ASN A 42 3.41 -2.45 -20.13
N GLN A 43 3.38 -3.68 -20.65
CA GLN A 43 2.93 -4.83 -19.84
C GLN A 43 3.83 -5.12 -18.63
N ALA A 44 5.15 -4.92 -18.77
CA ALA A 44 6.09 -5.13 -17.67
C ALA A 44 5.90 -4.09 -16.54
N ASP A 45 5.60 -2.85 -16.90
CA ASP A 45 5.26 -1.75 -15.99
C ASP A 45 4.00 -2.08 -15.18
N LEU A 46 2.94 -2.54 -15.85
CA LEU A 46 1.69 -2.92 -15.19
C LEU A 46 1.89 -4.11 -14.25
N LEU A 47 2.69 -5.09 -14.67
CA LEU A 47 3.05 -6.23 -13.83
C LEU A 47 3.82 -5.77 -12.59
N MET A 48 4.82 -4.91 -12.76
CA MET A 48 5.58 -4.33 -11.65
C MET A 48 4.68 -3.58 -10.67
N THR A 49 3.77 -2.74 -11.16
CA THR A 49 2.82 -2.02 -10.30
C THR A 49 1.94 -2.97 -9.49
N LYS A 50 1.45 -4.06 -10.10
CA LYS A 50 0.69 -5.09 -9.37
C LYS A 50 1.55 -5.76 -8.30
N VAL A 51 2.78 -6.15 -8.63
CA VAL A 51 3.71 -6.78 -7.67
C VAL A 51 4.00 -5.83 -6.50
N MET A 52 4.23 -4.54 -6.78
CA MET A 52 4.43 -3.53 -5.73
C MET A 52 3.17 -3.34 -4.88
N GLY A 53 1.98 -3.36 -5.48
CA GLY A 53 0.70 -3.31 -4.76
C GLY A 53 0.52 -4.49 -3.83
N VAL A 54 0.79 -5.71 -4.30
CA VAL A 54 0.75 -6.94 -3.47
C VAL A 54 1.77 -6.85 -2.34
N PHE A 55 2.99 -6.41 -2.63
CA PHE A 55 4.04 -6.25 -1.60
C PHE A 55 3.62 -5.25 -0.52
N LEU A 56 3.01 -4.12 -0.91
CA LEU A 56 2.49 -3.12 0.02
C LEU A 56 1.38 -3.70 0.91
N ILE A 57 0.45 -4.46 0.34
CA ILE A 57 -0.62 -5.14 1.09
C ILE A 57 -0.02 -6.11 2.10
N LEU A 58 0.93 -6.95 1.69
CA LEU A 58 1.59 -7.91 2.59
C LEU A 58 2.34 -7.19 3.71
N LEU A 59 3.06 -6.12 3.40
CA LEU A 59 3.75 -5.30 4.40
C LEU A 59 2.77 -4.72 5.41
N MET A 60 1.62 -4.19 4.96
CA MET A 60 0.59 -3.69 5.87
C MET A 60 0.03 -4.80 6.76
N ILE A 61 -0.22 -6.00 6.23
CA ILE A 61 -0.67 -7.13 7.07
C ILE A 61 0.36 -7.46 8.15
N VAL A 62 1.65 -7.51 7.80
CA VAL A 62 2.74 -7.78 8.76
C VAL A 62 2.80 -6.70 9.84
N ILE A 63 2.78 -5.42 9.47
CA ILE A 63 2.80 -4.32 10.45
C ILE A 63 1.56 -4.39 11.35
N LEU A 64 0.38 -4.70 10.80
CA LEU A 64 -0.85 -4.82 11.59
C LEU A 64 -0.73 -5.94 12.63
N VAL A 65 -0.20 -7.10 12.24
CA VAL A 65 0.03 -8.23 13.16
C VAL A 65 1.03 -7.84 14.25
N VAL A 66 2.15 -7.21 13.88
CA VAL A 66 3.17 -6.74 14.84
C VAL A 66 2.57 -5.74 15.83
N VAL A 67 1.82 -4.76 15.34
CA VAL A 67 1.15 -3.74 16.16
C VAL A 67 0.16 -4.39 17.12
N VAL A 68 -0.74 -5.26 16.63
CA VAL A 68 -1.73 -5.96 17.46
C VAL A 68 -1.04 -6.84 18.52
N THR A 69 0.05 -7.52 18.17
CA THR A 69 0.78 -8.41 19.09
C THR A 69 1.48 -7.62 20.17
N ASN A 70 2.17 -6.53 19.83
CA ASN A 70 2.82 -5.64 20.80
C ASN A 70 1.78 -4.95 21.71
N PHE A 71 0.66 -4.48 21.16
CA PHE A 71 -0.43 -3.92 22.00
C PHE A 71 -1.07 -4.95 22.94
N LYS A 72 -1.07 -6.24 22.59
CA LYS A 72 -1.52 -7.32 23.49
C LYS A 72 -0.48 -7.66 24.56
N ILE A 73 0.81 -7.60 24.23
CA ILE A 73 1.91 -7.86 25.18
C ILE A 73 2.10 -6.71 26.17
N LEU A 74 1.78 -5.47 25.76
CA LEU A 74 1.86 -4.26 26.60
C LEU A 74 0.63 -4.02 27.50
N ARG A 75 -0.31 -4.97 27.55
CA ARG A 75 -1.53 -4.89 28.38
C ARG A 75 -1.53 -5.98 29.44
#